data_AF-A0A812IMC6-F1
#
_entry.id   AF-A0A812IMC6-F1
#
_cell.length_a   1.000
_cell.length_b   1.000
_cell.length_c   1.000
_cell.angle_alpha   90.00
_cell.angle_beta   90.00
_cell.angle_gamma   90.00
#
_symmetry.space_group_name_H-M   'P 1'
#
loop_
_entity.id
_entity.type
_entity.pdbx_description
1 polymer ?
#
loop_
_entity_poly.entity_id
_entity_poly.type
_entity_poly.pdbx_seq_one_letter_code
_entity_poly.pdbx_strand_id
1 'polypeptide(L)'
;MHRAGVEDANSGISMAMLLAEVERSVQAICTRLMEPHVEAAAGTLVQIDGLWDLAKANSRKLIDMDHVFRNMQEGLLKMDGLRTDLDRFDSTLNKQATEMESMIERYEVELQQLKMITKQKEEGHLQQRRALDAVRHELQHLQKLQSSCEQSFFSSLEQKFGELAPLKAEVEAKMTSMELKHHTLTDQAQRWHPVPKHFSSAVLGECAIAKVSGELCNSQDRFEQLKEAEPSEWVDLLAVVLGLESERDTRKKLENMQQELADWLGQSRFEAASVRKARAAGAGFVWEGRCGNGALACPVFGLIFGSAALLQAFSAAVTANKESVQIGLDVATTLDLHMSILLAAKQIASFMDEVRAENQKILEQTADIQRETAVTCSGFRAELDEHKRQRQLADARTEAILSELREALDEYDRRRKRERTTLELEMKEVGQQLAILHGSVENAVRACKSLDPLCGALVEVLAMQVSLERQEFADWHRVSLVGYKPVSTTQKPTEVDDTSKSPSKSPPKAPKQSPRKKGGGDPSQVISLDKRCYSCCSQSQMVMAGFKMACLQYKPSPVACSGGLLERVELFDRMEQLLEAARERVRYNRDEEVLLSPLPGLNPSSGSVIRREDPAAG
;
A
#
# COMPACT_ATOMS: atom_id res chain seq x y z
N MET A 1 80.98 74.09 -79.06
CA MET A 1 79.83 73.17 -79.20
C MET A 1 79.33 72.59 -77.86
N HIS A 2 79.48 73.28 -76.71
CA HIS A 2 79.11 72.71 -75.40
C HIS A 2 78.25 73.63 -74.51
N ARG A 3 77.48 74.56 -75.09
CA ARG A 3 76.67 75.51 -74.29
C ARG A 3 75.16 75.54 -74.59
N ALA A 4 74.65 74.63 -75.41
CA ALA A 4 73.24 74.63 -75.82
C ALA A 4 72.43 73.41 -75.32
N GLY A 5 72.97 72.58 -74.41
CA GLY A 5 72.33 71.33 -73.95
C GLY A 5 72.00 71.24 -72.46
N VAL A 6 72.15 72.35 -71.70
CA VAL A 6 71.95 72.35 -70.24
C VAL A 6 70.60 72.96 -69.85
N GLU A 7 69.96 73.74 -70.72
CA GLU A 7 68.67 74.38 -70.41
C GLU A 7 67.47 73.44 -70.59
N ASP A 8 67.58 72.40 -71.43
CA ASP A 8 66.51 71.40 -71.62
C ASP A 8 66.49 70.28 -70.55
N ALA A 9 67.59 70.06 -69.83
CA ALA A 9 67.62 69.10 -68.71
C ALA A 9 66.98 69.66 -67.43
N ASN A 10 67.04 70.99 -67.23
CA ASN A 10 66.42 71.66 -66.08
C ASN A 10 64.90 71.79 -66.21
N SER A 11 64.34 71.83 -67.43
CA SER A 11 62.89 71.84 -67.64
C SER A 11 62.24 70.48 -67.35
N GLY A 12 62.92 69.38 -67.68
CA GLY A 12 62.47 68.01 -67.38
C GLY A 12 62.48 67.68 -65.88
N ILE A 13 63.48 68.17 -65.13
CA ILE A 13 63.54 68.02 -63.67
C ILE A 13 62.43 68.83 -62.99
N SER A 14 62.13 70.03 -63.50
CA SER A 14 61.03 70.87 -63.02
C SER A 14 59.66 70.20 -63.23
N MET A 15 59.44 69.58 -64.39
CA MET A 15 58.18 68.90 -64.69
C MET A 15 58.00 67.58 -63.94
N ALA A 16 59.09 66.83 -63.71
CA ALA A 16 59.07 65.64 -62.86
C ALA A 16 58.79 65.98 -61.38
N MET A 17 59.34 67.09 -60.88
CA MET A 17 59.01 67.60 -59.54
C MET A 17 57.54 68.02 -59.44
N LEU A 18 57.01 68.73 -60.45
CA LEU A 18 55.59 69.12 -60.50
C LEU A 18 54.66 67.91 -60.55
N LEU A 19 54.98 66.88 -61.33
CA LEU A 19 54.22 65.64 -61.37
C LEU A 19 54.26 64.90 -60.03
N ALA A 20 55.42 64.83 -59.38
CA ALA A 20 55.53 64.24 -58.04
C ALA A 20 54.77 65.04 -56.97
N GLU A 21 54.73 66.37 -57.07
CA GLU A 21 53.97 67.24 -56.19
C GLU A 21 52.45 67.04 -56.38
N VAL A 22 51.99 66.97 -57.63
CA VAL A 22 50.59 66.70 -57.98
C VAL A 22 50.19 65.29 -57.55
N GLU A 23 51.04 64.29 -57.79
CA GLU A 23 50.80 62.90 -57.37
C GLU A 23 50.68 62.80 -55.83
N ARG A 24 51.58 63.45 -55.08
CA ARG A 24 51.46 63.53 -53.61
C ARG A 24 50.19 64.26 -53.17
N SER A 25 49.83 65.34 -53.85
CA SER A 25 48.62 66.11 -53.54
C SER A 25 47.35 65.28 -53.78
N VAL A 26 47.28 64.58 -54.91
CA VAL A 26 46.18 63.66 -55.24
C VAL A 26 46.14 62.50 -54.26
N GLN A 27 47.27 61.88 -53.92
CA GLN A 27 47.32 60.83 -52.89
C GLN A 27 46.83 61.34 -51.54
N ALA A 28 47.22 62.55 -51.13
CA ALA A 28 46.79 63.18 -49.88
C ALA A 28 45.28 63.48 -49.87
N ILE A 29 44.72 63.90 -51.01
CA ILE A 29 43.28 64.13 -51.17
C ILE A 29 42.52 62.79 -51.14
N CYS A 30 43.00 61.77 -51.85
CA CYS A 30 42.41 60.43 -51.84
C CYS A 30 42.45 59.80 -50.44
N THR A 31 43.56 59.95 -49.70
CA THR A 31 43.63 59.47 -48.31
C THR A 31 42.65 60.23 -47.43
N ARG A 32 42.60 61.57 -47.49
CA ARG A 32 41.62 62.35 -46.72
C ARG A 32 40.16 62.04 -47.06
N LEU A 33 39.86 61.70 -48.32
CA LEU A 33 38.51 61.30 -48.73
C LEU A 33 38.16 59.89 -48.25
N MET A 34 39.11 58.95 -48.26
CA MET A 34 38.85 57.58 -47.84
C MET A 34 38.92 57.37 -46.33
N GLU A 35 39.74 58.15 -45.60
CA GLU A 35 39.93 58.04 -44.15
C GLU A 35 38.61 57.97 -43.35
N PRO A 36 37.62 58.87 -43.54
CA PRO A 36 36.34 58.76 -42.83
C PRO A 36 35.53 57.52 -43.21
N HIS A 37 35.66 57.01 -44.43
CA HIS A 37 35.01 55.76 -44.85
C HIS A 37 35.70 54.54 -44.25
N VAL A 38 37.03 54.55 -44.14
CA VAL A 38 37.81 53.51 -43.48
C VAL A 38 37.51 53.49 -41.98
N GLU A 39 37.41 54.65 -41.33
CA GLU A 39 37.00 54.75 -39.92
C GLU A 39 35.56 54.27 -39.70
N ALA A 40 34.63 54.65 -40.58
CA ALA A 40 33.25 54.15 -40.53
C ALA A 40 33.17 52.63 -40.73
N ALA A 41 33.93 52.09 -41.68
CA ALA A 41 34.01 50.64 -41.93
C ALA A 41 34.68 49.88 -40.77
N ALA A 42 35.68 50.47 -40.12
CA ALA A 42 36.26 49.92 -38.91
C ALA A 42 35.25 49.92 -37.75
N GLY A 43 34.45 50.98 -37.62
CA GLY A 43 33.38 51.07 -36.64
C GLY A 43 32.28 50.01 -36.84
N THR A 44 31.87 49.76 -38.09
CA THR A 44 30.88 48.70 -38.38
C THR A 44 31.44 47.30 -38.17
N LEU A 45 32.73 47.06 -38.46
CA LEU A 45 33.40 45.79 -38.13
C LEU A 45 33.38 45.52 -36.62
N VAL A 46 33.65 46.52 -35.79
CA VAL A 46 33.57 46.39 -34.32
C VAL A 46 32.13 46.08 -33.87
N GLN A 47 31.12 46.69 -34.50
CA GLN A 47 29.71 46.37 -34.20
C GLN A 47 29.34 44.94 -34.62
N ILE A 48 29.82 44.48 -35.78
CA ILE A 48 29.61 43.10 -36.25
C ILE A 48 30.25 42.10 -35.30
N ASP A 49 31.48 42.36 -34.82
CA ASP A 49 32.14 41.51 -33.82
C ASP A 49 31.34 41.49 -32.50
N GLY A 50 30.81 42.64 -32.06
CA GLY A 50 29.94 42.70 -30.88
C GLY A 50 28.65 41.88 -31.04
N LEU A 51 28.02 41.93 -32.22
CA LEU A 51 26.84 41.10 -32.53
C LEU A 51 27.19 39.62 -32.60
N TRP A 52 28.38 39.28 -33.13
CA TRP A 52 28.87 37.91 -33.18
C TRP A 52 29.10 37.34 -31.78
N ASP A 53 29.71 38.11 -30.88
CA ASP A 53 29.89 37.72 -29.48
C ASP A 53 28.57 37.55 -28.76
N LEU A 54 27.59 38.44 -29.00
CA LEU A 54 26.25 38.32 -28.45
C LEU A 54 25.53 37.06 -28.98
N ALA A 55 25.63 36.79 -30.28
CA ALA A 55 25.08 35.58 -30.90
C ALA A 55 25.73 34.31 -30.31
N LYS A 56 27.04 34.33 -30.09
CA LYS A 56 27.77 33.24 -29.45
C LYS A 56 27.37 33.05 -27.99
N ALA A 57 27.14 34.13 -27.25
CA ALA A 57 26.63 34.07 -25.88
C ALA A 57 25.22 33.49 -25.82
N ASN A 58 24.32 33.91 -26.72
CA ASN A 58 22.96 33.36 -26.81
C ASN A 58 22.94 31.90 -27.26
N SER A 59 23.84 31.51 -28.17
CA SER A 59 23.99 30.10 -28.57
C SER A 59 24.41 29.22 -27.38
N ARG A 60 25.31 29.69 -26.51
CA ARG A 60 25.66 28.97 -25.27
C ARG A 60 24.46 28.85 -24.34
N LYS A 61 23.71 29.93 -24.11
CA LYS A 61 22.49 29.89 -23.29
C LYS A 61 21.45 28.90 -23.83
N LEU A 62 21.30 28.81 -25.15
CA LEU A 62 20.40 27.81 -25.78
C LEU A 62 20.87 26.38 -25.52
N ILE A 63 22.18 26.12 -25.58
CA ILE A 63 22.76 24.82 -25.25
C ILE A 63 22.54 24.48 -23.77
N ASP A 64 22.75 25.44 -22.87
CA ASP A 64 22.51 25.26 -21.43
C ASP A 64 21.02 24.99 -21.15
N MET A 65 20.12 25.70 -21.83
CA MET A 65 18.67 25.48 -21.73
C MET A 65 18.28 24.09 -22.25
N ASP A 66 18.86 23.62 -23.36
CA ASP A 66 18.66 22.25 -23.86
C ASP A 66 19.11 21.19 -22.85
N HIS A 67 20.23 21.43 -22.15
CA HIS A 67 20.67 20.56 -21.06
C HIS A 67 19.67 20.55 -19.89
N VAL A 68 19.11 21.69 -19.51
CA VAL A 68 18.06 21.78 -18.48
C VAL A 68 16.80 21.03 -18.92
N PHE A 69 16.37 21.17 -20.18
CA PHE A 69 15.24 20.42 -20.73
C PHE A 69 15.46 18.91 -20.71
N ARG A 70 16.67 18.44 -21.06
CA ARG A 70 17.01 17.01 -20.97
C ARG A 70 16.99 16.50 -19.53
N ASN A 71 17.53 17.26 -18.58
CA ASN A 71 17.47 16.90 -17.15
C ASN A 71 16.01 16.87 -16.64
N MET A 72 15.18 17.81 -17.09
CA MET A 72 13.75 17.84 -16.75
C MET A 72 13.02 16.61 -17.32
N GLN A 73 13.28 16.25 -18.58
CA GLN A 73 12.73 15.02 -19.18
C GLN A 73 13.18 13.76 -18.44
N GLU A 74 14.45 13.67 -18.05
CA GLU A 74 14.94 12.55 -17.23
C GLU A 74 14.24 12.51 -15.86
N GLY A 75 14.00 13.68 -15.25
CA GLY A 75 13.21 13.80 -14.01
C GLY A 75 11.77 13.32 -14.18
N LEU A 76 11.11 13.67 -15.28
CA LEU A 76 9.76 13.19 -15.61
C LEU A 76 9.73 11.66 -15.77
N LEU A 77 10.70 11.09 -16.49
CA LEU A 77 10.82 9.63 -16.64
C LEU A 77 11.04 8.92 -15.30
N LYS A 78 11.82 9.51 -14.38
CA LYS A 78 11.99 9.00 -13.02
C LYS A 78 10.69 9.05 -12.22
N MET A 79 9.91 10.13 -12.33
CA MET A 79 8.60 10.21 -11.68
C MET A 79 7.61 9.18 -12.24
N ASP A 80 7.60 8.96 -13.55
CA ASP A 80 6.77 7.91 -14.16
C ASP A 80 7.18 6.53 -13.65
N GLY A 81 8.49 6.28 -13.48
CA GLY A 81 8.99 5.08 -12.81
C GLY A 81 8.43 4.91 -11.38
N LEU A 82 8.54 5.96 -10.56
CA LEU A 82 7.97 5.96 -9.20
C LEU A 82 6.46 5.72 -9.20
N ARG A 83 5.73 6.27 -10.18
CA ARG A 83 4.29 6.03 -10.33
C ARG A 83 4.00 4.56 -10.62
N THR A 84 4.75 3.92 -11.51
CA THR A 84 4.59 2.48 -11.77
C THR A 84 4.92 1.62 -10.56
N ASP A 85 5.90 2.03 -9.74
CA ASP A 85 6.23 1.32 -8.50
C ASP A 85 5.16 1.51 -7.41
N LEU A 86 4.55 2.70 -7.33
CA LEU A 86 3.36 2.93 -6.49
C LEU A 86 2.18 2.06 -6.92
N ASP A 87 1.90 1.97 -8.22
CA ASP A 87 0.82 1.10 -8.74
C ASP A 87 1.06 -0.39 -8.38
N ARG A 88 2.33 -0.85 -8.41
CA ARG A 88 2.72 -2.19 -7.97
C ARG A 88 2.55 -2.39 -6.46
N PHE A 89 2.92 -1.37 -5.68
CA PHE A 89 2.75 -1.39 -4.24
C PHE A 89 1.26 -1.45 -3.86
N ASP A 90 0.41 -0.64 -4.50
CA ASP A 90 -1.04 -0.66 -4.32
C ASP A 90 -1.65 -2.01 -4.72
N SER A 91 -1.18 -2.62 -5.82
CA SER A 91 -1.61 -3.97 -6.20
C SER A 91 -1.22 -5.01 -5.14
N THR A 92 -0.04 -4.87 -4.54
CA THR A 92 0.44 -5.77 -3.47
C THR A 92 -0.36 -5.58 -2.19
N LEU A 93 -0.63 -4.33 -1.80
CA LEU A 93 -1.49 -4.01 -0.65
C LEU A 93 -2.91 -4.55 -0.83
N ASN A 94 -3.52 -4.36 -2.01
CA ASN A 94 -4.85 -4.89 -2.32
C ASN A 94 -4.88 -6.43 -2.29
N LYS A 95 -3.80 -7.08 -2.73
CA LYS A 95 -3.68 -8.53 -2.63
C LYS A 95 -3.58 -8.98 -1.15
N GLN A 96 -2.77 -8.31 -0.34
CA GLN A 96 -2.68 -8.59 1.10
C GLN A 96 -4.00 -8.31 1.83
N ALA A 97 -4.71 -7.25 1.46
CA ALA A 97 -6.02 -6.91 2.01
C ALA A 97 -7.05 -8.00 1.72
N THR A 98 -7.13 -8.48 0.47
CA THR A 98 -8.04 -9.58 0.11
C THR A 98 -7.66 -10.90 0.77
N GLU A 99 -6.36 -11.19 0.94
CA GLU A 99 -5.89 -12.35 1.73
C GLU A 99 -6.30 -12.24 3.20
N MET A 100 -6.18 -11.05 3.81
CA MET A 100 -6.62 -10.80 5.19
C MET A 100 -8.13 -10.90 5.35
N GLU A 101 -8.92 -10.36 4.41
CA GLU A 101 -10.37 -10.50 4.39
C GLU A 101 -10.77 -11.98 4.34
N SER A 102 -10.14 -12.78 3.48
CA SER A 102 -10.39 -14.24 3.41
C SER A 102 -10.01 -15.00 4.69
N MET A 103 -9.03 -14.51 5.46
CA MET A 103 -8.69 -15.07 6.77
C MET A 103 -9.75 -14.70 7.82
N ILE A 104 -10.21 -13.44 7.81
CA ILE A 104 -11.27 -12.98 8.72
C ILE A 104 -12.54 -13.79 8.48
N GLU A 105 -12.96 -13.97 7.22
CA GLU A 105 -14.14 -14.78 6.88
C GLU A 105 -14.01 -16.23 7.39
N ARG A 106 -12.82 -16.85 7.26
CA ARG A 106 -12.57 -18.18 7.81
C ARG A 106 -12.70 -18.22 9.33
N TYR A 107 -12.13 -17.25 10.03
CA TYR A 107 -12.25 -17.17 11.49
C TYR A 107 -13.68 -16.88 11.96
N GLU A 108 -14.46 -16.11 11.20
CA GLU A 108 -15.87 -15.89 11.49
C GLU A 108 -16.68 -17.20 11.41
N VAL A 109 -16.43 -18.01 10.38
CA VAL A 109 -17.05 -19.33 10.24
C VAL A 109 -16.64 -20.27 11.39
N GLU A 110 -15.36 -20.34 11.74
CA GLU A 110 -14.89 -21.15 12.87
C GLU A 110 -15.52 -20.69 14.20
N LEU A 111 -15.63 -19.38 14.41
CA LEU A 111 -16.23 -18.82 15.62
C LEU A 111 -17.74 -19.08 15.68
N GLN A 112 -18.44 -19.07 14.55
CA GLN A 112 -19.83 -19.50 14.45
C GLN A 112 -20.00 -21.00 14.77
N GLN A 113 -19.11 -21.86 14.26
CA GLN A 113 -19.12 -23.29 14.58
C GLN A 113 -18.88 -23.54 16.08
N LEU A 114 -17.91 -22.85 16.69
CA LEU A 114 -17.67 -22.94 18.13
C LEU A 114 -18.87 -22.46 18.93
N LYS A 115 -19.53 -21.36 18.54
CA LYS A 115 -20.78 -20.91 19.17
C LYS A 115 -21.88 -21.96 19.12
N MET A 116 -22.04 -22.65 17.99
CA MET A 116 -23.02 -23.74 17.84
C MET A 116 -22.70 -24.93 18.76
N ILE A 117 -21.43 -25.35 18.81
CA ILE A 117 -20.97 -26.43 19.69
C ILE A 117 -21.19 -26.07 21.17
N THR A 118 -20.88 -24.84 21.57
CA THR A 118 -21.08 -24.39 22.95
C THR A 118 -22.56 -24.38 23.33
N LYS A 119 -23.45 -23.86 22.47
CA LYS A 119 -24.91 -23.91 22.69
C LYS A 119 -25.41 -25.35 22.85
N GLN A 120 -24.97 -26.26 22.01
CA GLN A 120 -25.35 -27.67 22.09
C GLN A 120 -24.89 -28.30 23.42
N LYS A 121 -23.68 -27.97 23.90
CA LYS A 121 -23.19 -28.43 25.20
C LYS A 121 -23.96 -27.82 26.37
N GLU A 122 -24.31 -26.54 26.30
CA GLU A 122 -25.14 -25.87 27.31
C GLU A 122 -26.52 -26.52 27.44
N GLU A 123 -27.16 -26.85 26.31
CA GLU A 123 -28.43 -27.60 26.29
C GLU A 123 -28.27 -29.00 26.91
N GLY A 124 -27.18 -29.71 26.58
CA GLY A 124 -26.84 -31.00 27.19
C GLY A 124 -26.65 -30.92 28.70
N HIS A 125 -25.93 -29.91 29.19
CA HIS A 125 -25.76 -29.67 30.63
C HIS A 125 -27.08 -29.32 31.31
N LEU A 126 -27.94 -28.53 30.66
CA LEU A 126 -29.25 -28.20 31.19
C LEU A 126 -30.14 -29.45 31.33
N GLN A 127 -30.11 -30.34 30.34
CA GLN A 127 -30.83 -31.62 30.39
C GLN A 127 -30.29 -32.51 31.51
N GLN A 128 -28.96 -32.62 31.64
CA GLN A 128 -28.33 -33.37 32.72
C GLN A 128 -28.71 -32.81 34.10
N ARG A 129 -28.77 -31.47 34.24
CA ARG A 129 -29.18 -30.81 35.48
C ARG A 129 -30.63 -31.12 35.84
N ARG A 130 -31.55 -31.07 34.86
CA ARG A 130 -32.96 -31.48 35.06
C ARG A 130 -33.08 -32.93 35.49
N ALA A 131 -32.27 -33.83 34.91
CA ALA A 131 -32.25 -35.23 35.31
C ALA A 131 -31.76 -35.39 36.76
N LEU A 132 -30.68 -34.70 37.15
CA LEU A 132 -30.18 -34.71 38.53
C LEU A 132 -31.20 -34.14 39.52
N ASP A 133 -31.91 -33.08 39.16
CA ASP A 133 -32.97 -32.51 40.01
C ASP A 133 -34.15 -33.50 40.17
N ALA A 134 -34.52 -34.23 39.12
CA ALA A 134 -35.52 -35.30 39.21
C ALA A 134 -35.08 -36.44 40.13
N VAL A 135 -33.83 -36.93 39.98
CA VAL A 135 -33.26 -37.95 40.88
C VAL A 135 -33.21 -37.46 42.33
N ARG A 136 -32.85 -36.19 42.54
CA ARG A 136 -32.85 -35.57 43.87
C ARG A 136 -34.24 -35.53 44.49
N HIS A 137 -35.26 -35.19 43.71
CA HIS A 137 -36.65 -35.20 44.19
C HIS A 137 -37.13 -36.60 44.57
N GLU A 138 -36.80 -37.62 43.77
CA GLU A 138 -37.12 -39.01 44.10
C GLU A 138 -36.39 -39.50 45.36
N LEU A 139 -35.10 -39.17 45.51
CA LEU A 139 -34.36 -39.49 46.74
C LEU A 139 -34.99 -38.82 47.96
N GLN A 140 -35.42 -37.55 47.86
CA GLN A 140 -36.12 -36.88 48.94
C GLN A 140 -37.48 -37.51 49.24
N HIS A 141 -38.20 -37.98 48.22
CA HIS A 141 -39.46 -38.68 48.39
C HIS A 141 -39.26 -40.04 49.08
N LEU A 142 -38.26 -40.83 48.65
CA LEU A 142 -37.89 -42.08 49.28
C LEU A 142 -37.45 -41.88 50.74
N GLN A 143 -36.70 -40.83 51.03
CA GLN A 143 -36.31 -40.49 52.41
C GLN A 143 -37.52 -40.16 53.29
N LYS A 144 -38.52 -39.44 52.74
CA LYS A 144 -39.78 -39.19 53.45
C LYS A 144 -40.56 -40.47 53.71
N LEU A 145 -40.69 -41.34 52.71
CA LEU A 145 -41.34 -42.65 52.86
C LEU A 145 -40.63 -43.51 53.90
N GLN A 146 -39.29 -43.54 53.89
CA GLN A 146 -38.50 -44.22 54.91
C GLN A 146 -38.81 -43.66 56.30
N SER A 147 -38.76 -42.33 56.49
CA SER A 147 -39.05 -41.73 57.80
C SER A 147 -40.48 -41.98 58.28
N SER A 148 -41.46 -42.02 57.37
CA SER A 148 -42.84 -42.36 57.69
C SER A 148 -43.00 -43.84 58.06
N CYS A 149 -42.28 -44.73 57.36
CA CYS A 149 -42.25 -46.16 57.66
C CYS A 149 -41.64 -46.40 59.04
N GLU A 150 -40.45 -45.83 59.30
CA GLU A 150 -39.79 -45.86 60.61
C GLU A 150 -40.72 -45.35 61.72
N GLN A 151 -41.37 -44.20 61.51
CA GLN A 151 -42.30 -43.64 62.49
C GLN A 151 -43.50 -44.55 62.74
N SER A 152 -44.10 -45.15 61.70
CA SER A 152 -45.22 -46.08 61.84
C SER A 152 -44.81 -47.37 62.57
N PHE A 153 -43.62 -47.89 62.26
CA PHE A 153 -43.04 -49.06 62.90
C PHE A 153 -42.76 -48.81 64.39
N PHE A 154 -42.11 -47.69 64.73
CA PHE A 154 -41.86 -47.31 66.12
C PHE A 154 -43.17 -47.06 66.90
N SER A 155 -44.15 -46.40 66.29
CA SER A 155 -45.47 -46.19 66.93
C SER A 155 -46.19 -47.51 67.21
N SER A 156 -46.11 -48.46 66.28
CA SER A 156 -46.67 -49.81 66.44
C SER A 156 -45.95 -50.60 67.53
N LEU A 157 -44.61 -50.53 67.57
CA LEU A 157 -43.81 -51.12 68.65
C LEU A 157 -44.14 -50.52 70.01
N GLU A 158 -44.20 -49.19 70.13
CA GLU A 158 -44.56 -48.51 71.37
C GLU A 158 -45.96 -48.91 71.84
N GLN A 159 -46.94 -49.01 70.94
CA GLN A 159 -48.27 -49.50 71.25
C GLN A 159 -48.22 -50.93 71.81
N LYS A 160 -47.47 -51.83 71.17
CA LYS A 160 -47.34 -53.23 71.61
C LYS A 160 -46.59 -53.37 72.93
N PHE A 161 -45.56 -52.56 73.17
CA PHE A 161 -44.90 -52.48 74.47
C PHE A 161 -45.84 -51.91 75.55
N GLY A 162 -46.70 -50.96 75.18
CA GLY A 162 -47.77 -50.45 76.04
C GLY A 162 -48.81 -51.52 76.41
N GLU A 163 -49.16 -52.41 75.49
CA GLU A 163 -50.05 -53.57 75.75
C GLU A 163 -49.36 -54.65 76.62
N LEU A 164 -48.04 -54.84 76.48
CA LEU A 164 -47.25 -55.79 77.28
C LEU A 164 -46.95 -55.28 78.69
N ALA A 165 -46.85 -53.97 78.90
CA ALA A 165 -46.58 -53.37 80.20
C ALA A 165 -47.58 -53.80 81.32
N PRO A 166 -48.92 -53.76 81.12
CA PRO A 166 -49.87 -54.22 82.14
C PRO A 166 -49.81 -55.73 82.36
N LEU A 167 -49.54 -56.53 81.32
CA LEU A 167 -49.32 -57.98 81.46
C LEU A 167 -48.09 -58.27 82.32
N LYS A 168 -46.99 -57.56 82.06
CA LYS A 168 -45.78 -57.65 82.89
C LYS A 168 -46.08 -57.25 84.34
N ALA A 169 -46.76 -56.13 84.55
CA ALA A 169 -47.15 -55.69 85.89
C ALA A 169 -48.09 -56.70 86.60
N GLU A 170 -49.00 -57.34 85.87
CA GLU A 170 -49.87 -58.38 86.40
C GLU A 170 -49.09 -59.63 86.81
N VAL A 171 -48.12 -60.06 86.00
CA VAL A 171 -47.23 -61.18 86.32
C VAL A 171 -46.37 -60.85 87.55
N GLU A 172 -45.78 -59.66 87.60
CA GLU A 172 -45.00 -59.19 88.76
C GLU A 172 -45.88 -59.11 90.04
N ALA A 173 -47.12 -58.62 89.92
CA ALA A 173 -48.08 -58.58 91.03
C ALA A 173 -48.49 -59.99 91.50
N LYS A 174 -48.68 -60.94 90.58
CA LYS A 174 -48.95 -62.34 90.94
C LYS A 174 -47.75 -63.01 91.61
N MET A 175 -46.54 -62.77 91.10
CA MET A 175 -45.30 -63.31 91.67
C MET A 175 -45.08 -62.79 93.09
N THR A 176 -45.18 -61.48 93.31
CA THR A 176 -45.09 -60.89 94.65
C THR A 176 -46.20 -61.38 95.60
N SER A 177 -47.42 -61.60 95.10
CA SER A 177 -48.50 -62.22 95.88
C SER A 177 -48.18 -63.66 96.29
N MET A 178 -47.60 -64.46 95.37
CA MET A 178 -47.14 -65.82 95.70
C MET A 178 -45.99 -65.81 96.71
N GLU A 179 -45.03 -64.89 96.59
CA GLU A 179 -43.94 -64.71 97.56
C GLU A 179 -44.48 -64.36 98.95
N LEU A 180 -45.47 -63.45 99.03
CA LEU A 180 -46.12 -63.09 100.29
C LEU A 180 -46.90 -64.27 100.91
N LYS A 181 -47.61 -65.05 100.08
CA LYS A 181 -48.25 -66.30 100.53
C LYS A 181 -47.20 -67.29 101.04
N HIS A 182 -46.08 -67.45 100.34
CA HIS A 182 -44.99 -68.33 100.74
C HIS A 182 -44.38 -67.89 102.09
N HIS A 183 -44.12 -66.59 102.27
CA HIS A 183 -43.66 -66.05 103.56
C HIS A 183 -44.68 -66.27 104.67
N THR A 184 -45.97 -66.05 104.42
CA THR A 184 -47.02 -66.29 105.41
C THR A 184 -47.10 -67.77 105.80
N LEU A 185 -46.98 -68.69 104.85
CA LEU A 185 -46.91 -70.14 105.11
C LEU A 185 -45.63 -70.52 105.86
N THR A 186 -44.51 -69.87 105.56
CA THR A 186 -43.23 -70.08 106.24
C THR A 186 -43.30 -69.60 107.70
N ASP A 187 -43.89 -68.44 107.96
CA ASP A 187 -44.11 -67.89 109.30
C ASP A 187 -45.13 -68.72 110.10
N GLN A 188 -46.18 -69.20 109.43
CA GLN A 188 -47.09 -70.18 110.03
C GLN A 188 -46.35 -71.46 110.40
N ALA A 189 -45.50 -72.01 109.54
CA ALA A 189 -44.69 -73.19 109.88
C ALA A 189 -43.77 -72.93 111.08
N GLN A 190 -43.20 -71.72 111.21
CA GLN A 190 -42.35 -71.34 112.35
C GLN A 190 -43.12 -71.18 113.68
N ARG A 191 -44.40 -70.78 113.66
CA ARG A 191 -45.21 -70.66 114.89
C ARG A 191 -45.58 -72.00 115.53
N TRP A 192 -45.55 -73.10 114.78
CA TRP A 192 -45.99 -74.40 115.32
C TRP A 192 -44.88 -75.15 116.07
N HIS A 193 -43.62 -74.70 116.05
CA HIS A 193 -42.55 -75.24 116.90
C HIS A 193 -41.41 -74.25 117.18
N PRO A 194 -41.13 -73.86 118.45
CA PRO A 194 -39.83 -73.33 118.83
C PRO A 194 -38.87 -74.50 119.08
N VAL A 195 -38.09 -74.91 118.08
CA VAL A 195 -37.05 -75.94 118.24
C VAL A 195 -35.67 -75.30 118.36
N PRO A 196 -34.83 -75.70 119.34
CA PRO A 196 -33.44 -75.27 119.46
C PRO A 196 -32.60 -75.70 118.25
N LYS A 197 -31.63 -74.84 117.88
CA LYS A 197 -30.58 -75.12 116.90
C LYS A 197 -29.82 -76.39 117.32
N HIS A 198 -30.09 -77.51 116.66
CA HIS A 198 -29.25 -78.67 116.35
C HIS A 198 -30.16 -79.89 116.13
N PHE A 199 -30.73 -80.03 114.92
CA PHE A 199 -30.86 -81.31 114.18
C PHE A 199 -31.57 -81.06 112.82
N SER A 200 -31.04 -81.71 111.78
CA SER A 200 -31.44 -81.74 110.36
C SER A 200 -32.95 -81.92 110.14
N SER A 201 -33.63 -81.16 109.26
CA SER A 201 -33.52 -81.10 107.78
C SER A 201 -33.77 -82.44 107.07
N ALA A 202 -34.95 -83.05 107.26
CA ALA A 202 -35.40 -84.13 106.35
C ALA A 202 -36.90 -84.46 106.27
N VAL A 203 -37.83 -84.09 107.18
CA VAL A 203 -39.18 -84.73 107.16
C VAL A 203 -40.38 -83.78 107.40
N LEU A 204 -40.25 -82.47 107.17
CA LEU A 204 -41.41 -81.54 107.24
C LEU A 204 -41.64 -80.73 105.95
N GLY A 205 -41.01 -81.15 104.84
CA GLY A 205 -41.15 -80.50 103.52
C GLY A 205 -42.31 -81.02 102.66
N GLU A 206 -42.88 -82.20 102.94
CA GLU A 206 -43.71 -82.89 101.93
C GLU A 206 -45.21 -82.53 101.93
N CYS A 207 -45.74 -81.84 102.95
CA CYS A 207 -47.16 -81.41 102.94
C CYS A 207 -47.39 -79.97 102.44
N ALA A 208 -46.37 -79.10 102.45
CA ALA A 208 -46.50 -77.73 101.91
C ALA A 208 -46.25 -77.66 100.40
N ILE A 209 -45.42 -78.57 99.87
CA ILE A 209 -45.07 -78.64 98.43
C ILE A 209 -46.27 -79.05 97.57
N ALA A 210 -47.18 -79.90 98.05
CA ALA A 210 -48.34 -80.34 97.27
C ALA A 210 -49.35 -79.21 96.93
N LYS A 211 -49.47 -78.19 97.78
CA LYS A 211 -50.42 -77.07 97.56
C LYS A 211 -49.84 -75.97 96.66
N VAL A 212 -48.53 -75.73 96.75
CA VAL A 212 -47.81 -74.81 95.86
C VAL A 212 -47.64 -75.44 94.47
N SER A 213 -47.38 -76.75 94.39
CA SER A 213 -47.27 -77.47 93.12
C SER A 213 -48.59 -77.52 92.35
N GLY A 214 -49.75 -77.50 93.04
CA GLY A 214 -51.07 -77.41 92.40
C GLY A 214 -51.40 -76.03 91.81
N GLU A 215 -51.01 -74.94 92.46
CA GLU A 215 -51.14 -73.58 91.88
C GLU A 215 -50.13 -73.34 90.74
N LEU A 216 -48.95 -73.95 90.81
CA LEU A 216 -47.93 -73.91 89.76
C LEU A 216 -48.35 -74.70 88.51
N CYS A 217 -48.98 -75.86 88.67
CA CYS A 217 -49.56 -76.63 87.54
C CYS A 217 -50.68 -75.84 86.83
N ASN A 218 -51.59 -75.20 87.57
CA ASN A 218 -52.66 -74.39 86.97
C ASN A 218 -52.14 -73.14 86.23
N SER A 219 -51.00 -72.59 86.63
CA SER A 219 -50.37 -71.46 85.93
C SER A 219 -49.54 -71.94 84.73
N GLN A 220 -48.98 -73.15 84.78
CA GLN A 220 -48.31 -73.81 83.67
C GLN A 220 -49.30 -74.23 82.57
N ASP A 221 -50.48 -74.73 82.92
CA ASP A 221 -51.57 -75.04 81.96
C ASP A 221 -52.09 -73.79 81.25
N ARG A 222 -52.14 -72.63 81.93
CA ARG A 222 -52.47 -71.35 81.28
C ARG A 222 -51.38 -70.84 80.35
N PHE A 223 -50.12 -71.16 80.66
CA PHE A 223 -48.98 -70.85 79.78
C PHE A 223 -48.94 -71.78 78.56
N GLU A 224 -49.36 -73.04 78.70
CA GLU A 224 -49.57 -73.94 77.57
C GLU A 224 -50.78 -73.54 76.71
N GLN A 225 -51.87 -73.04 77.30
CA GLN A 225 -52.99 -72.48 76.54
C GLN A 225 -52.62 -71.22 75.72
N LEU A 226 -51.65 -70.42 76.19
CA LEU A 226 -51.08 -69.30 75.40
C LEU A 226 -50.10 -69.78 74.32
N LYS A 227 -49.52 -70.97 74.49
CA LYS A 227 -48.60 -71.61 73.53
C LYS A 227 -49.33 -72.33 72.41
N GLU A 228 -50.61 -72.69 72.62
CA GLU A 228 -51.52 -73.27 71.62
C GLU A 228 -52.32 -72.24 70.81
N ALA A 229 -52.17 -70.93 71.08
CA ALA A 229 -52.68 -69.90 70.18
C ALA A 229 -52.02 -70.06 68.80
N GLU A 230 -52.82 -70.32 67.76
CA GLU A 230 -52.33 -70.79 66.47
C GLU A 230 -51.21 -69.90 65.89
N PRO A 231 -50.14 -70.50 65.31
CA PRO A 231 -49.09 -69.76 64.61
C PRO A 231 -49.61 -68.87 63.45
N SER A 232 -50.81 -69.13 62.94
CA SER A 232 -51.47 -68.37 61.88
C SER A 232 -51.74 -66.91 62.29
N GLU A 233 -52.21 -66.66 63.52
CA GLU A 233 -52.47 -65.30 64.01
C GLU A 233 -51.18 -64.51 64.24
N TRP A 234 -50.10 -65.18 64.65
CA TRP A 234 -48.79 -64.55 64.81
C TRP A 234 -48.11 -64.28 63.46
N VAL A 235 -48.31 -65.13 62.47
CA VAL A 235 -47.83 -64.92 61.09
C VAL A 235 -48.59 -63.79 60.41
N ASP A 236 -49.90 -63.66 60.63
CA ASP A 236 -50.69 -62.53 60.12
C ASP A 236 -50.34 -61.23 60.85
N LEU A 237 -50.08 -61.27 62.17
CA LEU A 237 -49.58 -60.10 62.91
C LEU A 237 -48.17 -59.69 62.46
N LEU A 238 -47.27 -60.65 62.19
CA LEU A 238 -45.94 -60.37 61.65
C LEU A 238 -46.00 -59.89 60.19
N ALA A 239 -46.94 -60.38 59.37
CA ALA A 239 -47.12 -59.92 58.00
C ALA A 239 -47.63 -58.47 57.94
N VAL A 240 -48.50 -58.08 58.88
CA VAL A 240 -48.99 -56.71 59.07
C VAL A 240 -47.90 -55.81 59.67
N VAL A 241 -47.10 -56.30 60.63
CA VAL A 241 -46.01 -55.53 61.26
C VAL A 241 -44.78 -55.37 60.34
N LEU A 242 -44.52 -56.32 59.45
CA LEU A 242 -43.43 -56.24 58.45
C LEU A 242 -43.85 -55.58 57.13
N GLY A 243 -45.11 -55.16 56.99
CA GLY A 243 -45.56 -54.34 55.84
C GLY A 243 -45.45 -55.04 54.48
N LEU A 244 -45.57 -56.37 54.41
CA LEU A 244 -45.29 -57.14 53.20
C LEU A 244 -46.34 -56.95 52.07
N GLU A 245 -47.51 -56.37 52.35
CA GLU A 245 -48.47 -55.98 51.29
C GLU A 245 -48.02 -54.74 50.49
N SER A 246 -47.29 -53.81 51.13
CA SER A 246 -46.66 -52.66 50.46
C SER A 246 -45.50 -53.09 49.53
N GLU A 247 -44.86 -54.21 49.85
CA GLU A 247 -43.72 -54.73 49.11
C GLU A 247 -44.08 -55.24 47.71
N ARG A 248 -45.32 -55.73 47.51
CA ARG A 248 -45.80 -56.12 46.16
C ARG A 248 -45.95 -54.92 45.24
N ASP A 249 -46.46 -53.80 45.75
CA ASP A 249 -46.69 -52.58 44.96
C ASP A 249 -45.38 -51.81 44.70
N THR A 250 -44.45 -51.80 45.66
CA THR A 250 -43.12 -51.21 45.45
C THR A 250 -42.27 -52.06 44.50
N ARG A 251 -42.36 -53.38 44.55
CA ARG A 251 -41.69 -54.28 43.60
C ARG A 251 -42.20 -54.11 42.17
N LYS A 252 -43.52 -53.97 41.98
CA LYS A 252 -44.12 -53.71 40.66
C LYS A 252 -43.73 -52.33 40.10
N LYS A 253 -43.60 -51.32 40.96
CA LYS A 253 -43.04 -50.01 40.59
C LYS A 253 -41.55 -50.09 40.24
N LEU A 254 -40.76 -50.89 40.97
CA LEU A 254 -39.35 -51.10 40.70
C LEU A 254 -39.12 -51.80 39.35
N GLU A 255 -39.95 -52.81 39.03
CA GLU A 255 -39.93 -53.49 37.73
C GLU A 255 -40.29 -52.55 36.58
N ASN A 256 -41.31 -51.68 36.76
CA ASN A 256 -41.63 -50.65 35.77
C ASN A 256 -40.49 -49.63 35.58
N MET A 257 -39.85 -49.17 36.65
CA MET A 257 -38.70 -48.26 36.55
C MET A 257 -37.49 -48.92 35.89
N GLN A 258 -37.24 -50.21 36.16
CA GLN A 258 -36.16 -50.96 35.50
C GLN A 258 -36.43 -51.11 33.98
N GLN A 259 -37.68 -51.31 33.60
CA GLN A 259 -38.08 -51.38 32.19
C GLN A 259 -37.92 -50.02 31.48
N GLU A 260 -38.33 -48.92 32.11
CA GLU A 260 -38.13 -47.55 31.56
C GLU A 260 -36.63 -47.20 31.42
N LEU A 261 -35.80 -47.63 32.38
CA LEU A 261 -34.36 -47.41 32.33
C LEU A 261 -33.70 -48.22 31.20
N ALA A 262 -34.17 -49.45 30.96
CA ALA A 262 -33.72 -50.30 29.85
C ALA A 262 -34.08 -49.70 28.49
N ASP A 263 -35.29 -49.15 28.35
CA ASP A 263 -35.74 -48.47 27.13
C ASP A 263 -34.94 -47.18 26.86
N TRP A 264 -34.64 -46.40 27.90
CA TRP A 264 -33.80 -45.19 27.80
C TRP A 264 -32.35 -45.50 27.39
N LEU A 265 -31.75 -46.55 27.95
CA LEU A 265 -30.43 -47.03 27.55
C LEU A 265 -30.43 -47.61 26.12
N GLY A 266 -31.54 -48.21 25.69
CA GLY A 266 -31.77 -48.66 24.31
C GLY A 266 -31.76 -47.50 23.31
N GLN A 267 -32.47 -46.41 23.60
CA GLN A 267 -32.50 -45.20 22.76
C GLN A 267 -31.14 -44.50 22.69
N SER A 268 -30.42 -44.42 23.81
CA SER A 268 -29.08 -43.81 23.86
C SER A 268 -28.03 -44.59 23.03
N ARG A 269 -28.18 -45.91 22.92
CA ARG A 269 -27.34 -46.74 22.02
C ARG A 269 -27.61 -46.47 20.54
N PHE A 270 -28.86 -46.14 20.18
CA PHE A 270 -29.25 -45.87 18.80
C PHE A 270 -28.66 -44.53 18.30
N GLU A 271 -28.64 -43.50 19.15
CA GLU A 271 -28.00 -42.21 18.84
C GLU A 271 -26.47 -42.32 18.71
N ALA A 272 -25.81 -43.09 19.59
CA ALA A 272 -24.38 -43.34 19.50
C ALA A 272 -23.97 -44.12 18.23
N ALA A 273 -24.82 -45.03 17.74
CA ALA A 273 -24.62 -45.74 16.48
C ALA A 273 -24.83 -44.82 15.25
N SER A 274 -25.79 -43.89 15.34
CA SER A 274 -26.05 -42.89 14.29
C SER A 274 -24.89 -41.90 14.12
N VAL A 275 -24.28 -41.46 15.24
CA VAL A 275 -23.10 -40.58 15.26
C VAL A 275 -21.85 -41.28 14.68
N ARG A 276 -21.68 -42.59 14.88
CA ARG A 276 -20.59 -43.36 14.24
C ARG A 276 -20.80 -43.54 12.73
N LYS A 277 -22.04 -43.67 12.27
CA LYS A 277 -22.37 -43.81 10.85
C LYS A 277 -22.16 -42.50 10.08
N ALA A 278 -22.38 -41.34 10.72
CA ALA A 278 -22.06 -40.03 10.18
C ALA A 278 -20.55 -39.75 10.06
N ARG A 279 -19.73 -40.34 10.94
CA ARG A 279 -18.25 -40.24 10.87
C ARG A 279 -17.61 -41.12 9.78
N ALA A 280 -18.29 -42.18 9.34
CA ALA A 280 -17.79 -43.09 8.29
C ALA A 280 -18.12 -42.60 6.87
N ALA A 281 -19.08 -41.67 6.72
CA ALA A 281 -19.51 -41.13 5.44
C ALA A 281 -18.92 -39.73 5.18
N GLY A 282 -17.61 -39.69 4.87
CA GLY A 282 -17.03 -38.67 3.99
C GLY A 282 -16.85 -37.25 4.53
N ALA A 283 -15.64 -36.97 5.04
CA ALA A 283 -14.92 -35.74 4.75
C ALA A 283 -13.42 -36.02 4.92
N GLY A 284 -12.71 -36.15 3.80
CA GLY A 284 -11.25 -36.25 3.81
C GLY A 284 -10.65 -34.94 4.28
N PHE A 285 -10.28 -34.89 5.55
CA PHE A 285 -9.42 -33.85 6.10
C PHE A 285 -8.10 -34.52 6.50
N VAL A 286 -7.07 -34.29 5.70
CA VAL A 286 -5.70 -34.67 6.01
C VAL A 286 -5.23 -33.75 7.13
N TRP A 287 -5.17 -34.30 8.34
CA TRP A 287 -4.61 -33.64 9.51
C TRP A 287 -3.19 -34.19 9.71
N GLU A 288 -2.21 -33.54 9.11
CA GLU A 288 -0.80 -33.80 9.39
C GLU A 288 -0.38 -32.87 10.54
N GLY A 289 -0.62 -33.33 11.77
CA GLY A 289 -0.33 -32.58 12.99
C GLY A 289 0.03 -33.53 14.12
N ARG A 290 1.33 -33.64 14.42
CA ARG A 290 1.89 -34.40 15.54
C ARG A 290 1.26 -33.98 16.87
N CYS A 291 0.50 -34.88 17.48
CA CYS A 291 0.36 -35.08 18.93
C CYS A 291 0.24 -36.60 19.11
N GLY A 292 1.22 -37.30 19.69
CA GLY A 292 1.42 -37.30 21.13
C GLY A 292 0.51 -38.38 21.73
N ASN A 293 1.03 -39.60 21.83
CA ASN A 293 0.38 -40.78 22.40
C ASN A 293 -0.26 -40.49 23.77
N GLY A 294 -1.54 -40.86 23.93
CA GLY A 294 -2.24 -40.77 25.21
C GLY A 294 -3.67 -41.28 25.13
N ALA A 295 -3.83 -42.58 24.88
CA ALA A 295 -5.13 -43.24 24.96
C ALA A 295 -5.59 -43.35 26.42
N LEU A 296 -6.44 -42.43 26.87
CA LEU A 296 -7.20 -42.56 28.12
C LEU A 296 -8.61 -43.06 27.78
N ALA A 297 -8.79 -44.38 27.88
CA ALA A 297 -10.10 -45.00 27.89
C ALA A 297 -10.81 -44.63 29.21
N CYS A 298 -12.04 -44.12 29.09
CA CYS A 298 -12.86 -43.66 30.21
C CYS A 298 -13.34 -44.86 31.08
N PRO A 299 -13.04 -44.91 32.40
CA PRO A 299 -13.37 -46.06 33.26
C PRO A 299 -14.82 -46.08 33.76
N VAL A 300 -15.64 -45.07 33.44
CA VAL A 300 -17.00 -44.91 33.99
C VAL A 300 -17.98 -45.98 33.48
N PHE A 301 -17.73 -46.58 32.32
CA PHE A 301 -18.61 -47.62 31.76
C PHE A 301 -18.48 -49.00 32.46
N GLY A 302 -17.41 -49.24 33.23
CA GLY A 302 -17.19 -50.52 33.93
C GLY A 302 -17.97 -50.66 35.24
N LEU A 303 -18.30 -49.55 35.90
CA LEU A 303 -18.96 -49.56 37.23
C LEU A 303 -20.48 -49.77 37.15
N ILE A 304 -21.12 -49.36 36.06
CA ILE A 304 -22.59 -49.49 35.89
C ILE A 304 -22.98 -50.94 35.55
N PHE A 305 -22.09 -51.72 34.93
CA PHE A 305 -22.36 -53.13 34.62
C PHE A 305 -22.19 -54.07 35.82
N GLY A 306 -21.45 -53.68 36.86
CA GLY A 306 -21.24 -54.50 38.07
C GLY A 306 -22.44 -54.53 39.02
N SER A 307 -23.21 -53.44 39.13
CA SER A 307 -24.33 -53.33 40.08
C SER A 307 -25.59 -54.07 39.61
N ALA A 308 -25.84 -54.14 38.30
CA ALA A 308 -26.98 -54.89 37.75
C ALA A 308 -26.85 -56.41 37.97
N ALA A 309 -25.63 -56.96 37.85
CA ALA A 309 -25.37 -58.38 38.08
C ALA A 309 -25.54 -58.80 39.56
N LEU A 310 -25.18 -57.90 40.49
CA LEU A 310 -25.36 -58.10 41.94
C LEU A 310 -26.84 -58.08 42.34
N LEU A 311 -27.65 -57.18 41.76
CA LEU A 311 -29.10 -57.13 41.97
C LEU A 311 -29.83 -58.36 41.39
N GLN A 312 -29.37 -58.87 40.25
CA GLN A 312 -29.92 -60.10 39.66
C GLN A 312 -29.57 -61.35 40.48
N ALA A 313 -28.36 -61.43 41.02
CA ALA A 313 -27.93 -62.52 41.92
C ALA A 313 -28.68 -62.50 43.27
N PHE A 314 -28.94 -61.31 43.82
CA PHE A 314 -29.69 -61.16 45.07
C PHE A 314 -31.18 -61.52 44.90
N SER A 315 -31.79 -61.09 43.79
CA SER A 315 -33.17 -61.46 43.44
C SER A 315 -33.34 -62.98 43.28
N ALA A 316 -32.39 -63.64 42.59
CA ALA A 316 -32.39 -65.09 42.40
C ALA A 316 -32.20 -65.89 43.70
N ALA A 317 -31.35 -65.40 44.62
CA ALA A 317 -31.16 -66.01 45.94
C ALA A 317 -32.40 -65.90 46.83
N VAL A 318 -33.13 -64.78 46.76
CA VAL A 318 -34.37 -64.56 47.52
C VAL A 318 -35.53 -65.40 46.97
N THR A 319 -35.57 -65.68 45.66
CA THR A 319 -36.60 -66.57 45.08
C THR A 319 -36.30 -68.05 45.28
N ALA A 320 -35.02 -68.46 45.31
CA ALA A 320 -34.63 -69.86 45.55
C ALA A 320 -34.92 -70.34 46.99
N ASN A 321 -34.99 -69.41 47.96
CA ASN A 321 -35.26 -69.74 49.36
C ASN A 321 -36.76 -69.78 49.72
N LYS A 322 -37.65 -69.61 48.74
CA LYS A 322 -39.11 -69.53 48.95
C LYS A 322 -39.83 -70.87 48.84
N GLU A 323 -39.17 -71.92 48.33
CA GLU A 323 -39.79 -73.23 48.11
C GLU A 323 -39.37 -74.30 49.15
N SER A 324 -38.55 -73.96 50.15
CA SER A 324 -37.92 -74.95 51.05
C SER A 324 -38.17 -74.81 52.55
N VAL A 325 -39.19 -74.06 53.01
CA VAL A 325 -39.47 -73.98 54.46
C VAL A 325 -40.96 -74.11 54.74
N GLN A 326 -41.42 -75.36 54.81
CA GLN A 326 -42.63 -75.72 55.55
C GLN A 326 -42.25 -76.76 56.61
N ILE A 327 -42.47 -76.37 57.87
CA ILE A 327 -42.50 -77.18 59.10
C ILE A 327 -41.15 -77.62 59.69
N GLY A 328 -40.81 -77.01 60.83
CA GLY A 328 -39.97 -77.60 61.88
C GLY A 328 -38.60 -76.93 62.09
N LEU A 329 -38.32 -76.64 63.36
CA LEU A 329 -37.03 -76.28 63.99
C LEU A 329 -36.63 -74.79 64.16
N ASP A 330 -36.63 -74.45 65.45
CA ASP A 330 -35.58 -73.80 66.23
C ASP A 330 -35.26 -72.31 66.05
N VAL A 331 -35.17 -71.67 67.23
CA VAL A 331 -34.51 -70.40 67.57
C VAL A 331 -33.16 -70.19 66.86
N ALA A 332 -32.53 -71.26 66.35
CA ALA A 332 -31.34 -71.22 65.51
C ALA A 332 -31.57 -70.57 64.14
N THR A 333 -32.71 -70.80 63.47
CA THR A 333 -32.99 -70.21 62.14
C THR A 333 -33.32 -68.72 62.21
N THR A 334 -33.92 -68.28 63.32
CA THR A 334 -34.16 -66.86 63.60
C THR A 334 -32.87 -66.14 63.96
N LEU A 335 -31.95 -66.77 64.70
CA LEU A 335 -30.60 -66.24 64.94
C LEU A 335 -29.77 -66.16 63.65
N ASP A 336 -29.85 -67.15 62.77
CA ASP A 336 -29.16 -67.13 61.46
C ASP A 336 -29.74 -66.07 60.51
N LEU A 337 -31.06 -65.87 60.51
CA LEU A 337 -31.69 -64.79 59.76
C LEU A 337 -31.31 -63.41 60.33
N HIS A 338 -31.32 -63.26 61.66
CA HIS A 338 -30.90 -62.00 62.30
C HIS A 338 -29.42 -61.70 62.05
N MET A 339 -28.54 -62.71 62.10
CA MET A 339 -27.13 -62.56 61.75
C MET A 339 -26.94 -62.25 60.27
N SER A 340 -27.73 -62.83 59.38
CA SER A 340 -27.70 -62.52 57.94
C SER A 340 -28.15 -61.08 57.65
N ILE A 341 -29.18 -60.60 58.35
CA ILE A 341 -29.64 -59.20 58.27
C ILE A 341 -28.58 -58.25 58.86
N LEU A 342 -27.97 -58.59 60.00
CA LEU A 342 -26.87 -57.82 60.59
C LEU A 342 -25.64 -57.77 59.67
N LEU A 343 -25.29 -58.89 59.02
CA LEU A 343 -24.22 -58.93 58.03
C LEU A 343 -24.54 -58.07 56.81
N ALA A 344 -25.77 -58.16 56.28
CA ALA A 344 -26.22 -57.35 55.15
C ALA A 344 -26.24 -55.87 55.49
N ALA A 345 -26.74 -55.49 56.67
CA ALA A 345 -26.72 -54.12 57.16
C ALA A 345 -25.27 -53.60 57.31
N LYS A 346 -24.35 -54.44 57.80
CA LYS A 346 -22.92 -54.09 57.89
C LYS A 346 -22.28 -53.92 56.51
N GLN A 347 -22.62 -54.78 55.54
CA GLN A 347 -22.14 -54.67 54.16
C GLN A 347 -22.70 -53.43 53.45
N ILE A 348 -23.97 -53.11 53.65
CA ILE A 348 -24.61 -51.89 53.12
C ILE A 348 -23.97 -50.65 53.76
N ALA A 349 -23.74 -50.67 55.08
CA ALA A 349 -23.06 -49.57 55.76
C ALA A 349 -21.63 -49.35 55.20
N SER A 350 -20.84 -50.42 55.03
CA SER A 350 -19.50 -50.31 54.44
C SER A 350 -19.53 -49.82 52.99
N PHE A 351 -20.51 -50.26 52.19
CA PHE A 351 -20.68 -49.79 50.82
C PHE A 351 -21.08 -48.31 50.78
N MET A 352 -21.99 -47.87 51.65
CA MET A 352 -22.39 -46.46 51.74
C MET A 352 -21.23 -45.57 52.18
N ASP A 353 -20.35 -46.05 53.06
CA ASP A 353 -19.13 -45.33 53.44
C ASP A 353 -18.14 -45.24 52.28
N GLU A 354 -17.98 -46.30 51.49
CA GLU A 354 -17.15 -46.30 50.27
C GLU A 354 -17.71 -45.34 49.21
N VAL A 355 -19.04 -45.33 48.99
CA VAL A 355 -19.71 -44.39 48.09
C VAL A 355 -19.57 -42.95 48.57
N ARG A 356 -19.68 -42.70 49.88
CA ARG A 356 -19.44 -41.35 50.45
C ARG A 356 -17.99 -40.92 50.24
N ALA A 357 -17.03 -41.81 50.48
CA ALA A 357 -15.61 -41.52 50.27
C ALA A 357 -15.30 -41.21 48.81
N GLU A 358 -15.83 -42.00 47.86
CA GLU A 358 -15.62 -41.75 46.43
C GLU A 358 -16.36 -40.48 45.95
N ASN A 359 -17.57 -40.21 46.45
CA ASN A 359 -18.26 -38.94 46.16
C ASN A 359 -17.48 -37.73 46.69
N GLN A 360 -16.90 -37.82 47.89
CA GLN A 360 -16.09 -36.76 48.46
C GLN A 360 -14.84 -36.51 47.61
N LYS A 361 -14.19 -37.57 47.14
CA LYS A 361 -13.06 -37.49 46.21
C LYS A 361 -13.46 -36.88 44.86
N ILE A 362 -14.63 -37.20 44.30
CA ILE A 362 -15.14 -36.58 43.07
C ILE A 362 -15.41 -35.09 43.28
N LEU A 363 -15.94 -34.69 44.44
CA LEU A 363 -16.16 -33.28 44.79
C LEU A 363 -14.84 -32.52 44.90
N GLU A 364 -13.82 -33.12 45.51
CA GLU A 364 -12.47 -32.56 45.59
C GLU A 364 -11.85 -32.38 44.19
N GLN A 365 -11.92 -33.41 43.33
CA GLN A 365 -11.47 -33.34 41.94
C GLN A 365 -12.21 -32.27 41.13
N THR A 366 -13.52 -32.14 41.35
CA THR A 366 -14.33 -31.11 40.67
C THR A 366 -13.92 -29.71 41.13
N ALA A 367 -13.63 -29.52 42.42
CA ALA A 367 -13.14 -28.26 42.96
C ALA A 367 -11.73 -27.92 42.44
N ASP A 368 -10.85 -28.90 42.27
CA ASP A 368 -9.53 -28.74 41.65
C ASP A 368 -9.65 -28.29 40.19
N ILE A 369 -10.48 -28.96 39.38
CA ILE A 369 -10.72 -28.60 37.97
C ILE A 369 -11.32 -27.18 37.86
N GLN A 370 -12.24 -26.82 38.75
CA GLN A 370 -12.80 -25.47 38.79
C GLN A 370 -11.73 -24.42 39.11
N ARG A 371 -10.82 -24.70 40.06
CA ARG A 371 -9.67 -23.82 40.35
C ARG A 371 -8.74 -23.69 39.16
N GLU A 372 -8.38 -24.78 38.50
CA GLU A 372 -7.51 -24.78 37.32
C GLU A 372 -8.15 -24.01 36.15
N THR A 373 -9.44 -24.22 35.92
CA THR A 373 -10.20 -23.49 34.90
C THR A 373 -10.24 -21.99 35.21
N ALA A 374 -10.46 -21.60 36.48
CA ALA A 374 -10.47 -20.20 36.88
C ALA A 374 -9.09 -19.53 36.68
N VAL A 375 -8.00 -20.22 37.05
CA VAL A 375 -6.63 -19.75 36.81
C VAL A 375 -6.36 -19.60 35.31
N THR A 376 -6.71 -20.60 34.51
CA THR A 376 -6.51 -20.58 33.05
C THR A 376 -7.32 -19.46 32.39
N CYS A 377 -8.59 -19.28 32.77
CA CYS A 377 -9.41 -18.17 32.29
C CYS A 377 -8.85 -16.80 32.69
N SER A 378 -8.29 -16.68 33.90
CA SER A 378 -7.63 -15.44 34.33
C SER A 378 -6.35 -15.15 33.51
N GLY A 379 -5.59 -16.19 33.17
CA GLY A 379 -4.43 -16.10 32.26
C GLY A 379 -4.82 -15.61 30.88
N PHE A 380 -5.84 -16.22 30.25
CA PHE A 380 -6.33 -15.79 28.94
C PHE A 380 -6.87 -14.35 28.94
N ARG A 381 -7.52 -13.90 30.03
CA ARG A 381 -7.95 -12.50 30.13
C ARG A 381 -6.75 -11.55 30.19
N ALA A 382 -5.72 -11.89 30.96
CA ALA A 382 -4.50 -11.09 31.04
C ALA A 382 -3.77 -11.01 29.69
N GLU A 383 -3.63 -12.14 28.99
CA GLU A 383 -3.05 -12.18 27.63
C GLU A 383 -3.87 -11.37 26.62
N LEU A 384 -5.21 -11.46 26.68
CA LEU A 384 -6.10 -10.68 25.82
C LEU A 384 -5.93 -9.18 26.06
N ASP A 385 -5.82 -8.75 27.31
CA ASP A 385 -5.65 -7.34 27.66
C ASP A 385 -4.25 -6.82 27.28
N GLU A 386 -3.22 -7.64 27.39
CA GLU A 386 -1.88 -7.32 26.87
C GLU A 386 -1.90 -7.18 25.33
N HIS A 387 -2.54 -8.08 24.61
CA HIS A 387 -2.71 -7.96 23.16
C HIS A 387 -3.51 -6.71 22.76
N LYS A 388 -4.54 -6.33 23.51
CA LYS A 388 -5.26 -5.06 23.28
C LYS A 388 -4.35 -3.86 23.48
N ARG A 389 -3.51 -3.85 24.53
CA ARG A 389 -2.52 -2.79 24.74
C ARG A 389 -1.52 -2.71 23.60
N GLN A 390 -1.01 -3.85 23.13
CA GLN A 390 -0.09 -3.90 21.99
C GLN A 390 -0.74 -3.36 20.72
N ARG A 391 -2.00 -3.71 20.47
CA ARG A 391 -2.76 -3.17 19.33
C ARG A 391 -2.95 -1.66 19.43
N GLN A 392 -3.36 -1.16 20.58
CA GLN A 392 -3.49 0.29 20.82
C GLN A 392 -2.17 1.04 20.62
N LEU A 393 -1.05 0.46 21.05
CA LEU A 393 0.27 1.05 20.83
C LEU A 393 0.66 1.03 19.34
N ALA A 394 0.35 -0.05 18.62
CA ALA A 394 0.57 -0.14 17.20
C ALA A 394 -0.28 0.89 16.43
N ASP A 395 -1.57 1.00 16.77
CA ASP A 395 -2.50 1.97 16.18
C ASP A 395 -2.05 3.43 16.45
N ALA A 396 -1.55 3.71 17.67
CA ALA A 396 -0.99 5.03 17.98
C ALA A 396 0.28 5.34 17.17
N ARG A 397 1.13 4.32 16.92
CA ARG A 397 2.35 4.48 16.10
C ARG A 397 2.00 4.68 14.63
N THR A 398 1.03 3.94 14.09
CA THR A 398 0.61 4.10 12.69
C THR A 398 -0.02 5.48 12.48
N GLU A 399 -0.87 5.96 13.40
CA GLU A 399 -1.45 7.30 13.28
C GLU A 399 -0.37 8.41 13.37
N ALA A 400 0.64 8.24 14.23
CA ALA A 400 1.77 9.17 14.30
C ALA A 400 2.54 9.23 12.96
N ILE A 401 2.87 8.08 12.38
CA ILE A 401 3.54 8.02 11.07
C ILE A 401 2.65 8.62 9.97
N LEU A 402 1.34 8.35 9.98
CA LEU A 402 0.41 8.95 9.02
C LEU A 402 0.33 10.47 9.16
N SER A 403 0.36 11.00 10.38
CA SER A 403 0.42 12.45 10.64
C SER A 403 1.70 13.06 10.09
N GLU A 404 2.87 12.45 10.37
CA GLU A 404 4.16 12.92 9.84
C GLU A 404 4.20 12.92 8.30
N LEU A 405 3.66 11.86 7.67
CA LEU A 405 3.56 11.79 6.21
C LEU A 405 2.63 12.85 5.63
N ARG A 406 1.50 13.13 6.29
CA ARG A 406 0.57 14.21 5.88
C ARG A 406 1.27 15.57 5.96
N GLU A 407 1.99 15.86 7.04
CA GLU A 407 2.74 17.10 7.19
C GLU A 407 3.86 17.24 6.15
N ALA A 408 4.58 16.14 5.85
CA ALA A 408 5.62 16.13 4.83
C ALA A 408 5.05 16.38 3.41
N LEU A 409 3.88 15.80 3.09
CA LEU A 409 3.18 16.05 1.83
C LEU A 409 2.70 17.50 1.72
N ASP A 410 2.14 18.06 2.79
CA ASP A 410 1.72 19.47 2.83
C ASP A 410 2.91 20.42 2.64
N GLU A 411 4.04 20.14 3.27
CA GLU A 411 5.25 20.96 3.09
C GLU A 411 5.84 20.83 1.68
N TYR A 412 5.81 19.62 1.10
CA TYR A 412 6.20 19.41 -0.29
C TYR A 412 5.30 20.20 -1.25
N ASP A 413 3.99 20.22 -1.05
CA ASP A 413 3.06 21.00 -1.86
C ASP A 413 3.26 22.51 -1.71
N ARG A 414 3.54 22.99 -0.49
CA ARG A 414 3.92 24.40 -0.26
C ARG A 414 5.22 24.75 -0.98
N ARG A 415 6.22 23.87 -0.92
CA ARG A 415 7.48 24.03 -1.64
C ARG A 415 7.26 24.08 -3.15
N ARG A 416 6.49 23.15 -3.71
CA ARG A 416 6.16 23.12 -5.14
C ARG A 416 5.43 24.39 -5.59
N LYS A 417 4.50 24.92 -4.78
CA LYS A 417 3.82 26.20 -5.06
C LYS A 417 4.81 27.37 -5.09
N ARG A 418 5.73 27.44 -4.11
CA ARG A 418 6.80 28.46 -4.09
C ARG A 418 7.68 28.37 -5.33
N GLU A 419 8.17 27.17 -5.66
CA GLU A 419 9.02 26.94 -6.85
C GLU A 419 8.29 27.33 -8.14
N ARG A 420 6.99 27.00 -8.28
CA ARG A 420 6.18 27.45 -9.42
C ARG A 420 6.11 28.97 -9.51
N THR A 421 5.85 29.68 -8.41
CA THR A 421 5.82 31.14 -8.44
C THR A 421 7.17 31.75 -8.78
N THR A 422 8.28 31.15 -8.32
CA THR A 422 9.64 31.56 -8.68
C THR A 422 9.89 31.39 -10.17
N LEU A 423 9.57 30.23 -10.74
CA LEU A 423 9.71 29.97 -12.18
C LEU A 423 8.83 30.90 -13.03
N GLU A 424 7.60 31.21 -12.58
CA GLU A 424 6.73 32.17 -13.28
C GLU A 424 7.31 33.60 -13.28
N LEU A 425 8.02 34.00 -12.21
CA LEU A 425 8.72 35.29 -12.16
C LEU A 425 9.95 35.30 -13.07
N GLU A 426 10.76 34.25 -13.05
CA GLU A 426 11.94 34.11 -13.93
C GLU A 426 11.53 34.09 -15.41
N MET A 427 10.44 33.39 -15.76
CA MET A 427 9.93 33.37 -17.12
C MET A 427 9.44 34.75 -17.59
N LYS A 428 8.82 35.54 -16.69
CA LYS A 428 8.43 36.93 -17.00
C LYS A 428 9.65 37.82 -17.21
N GLU A 429 10.69 37.66 -16.39
CA GLU A 429 11.95 38.41 -16.55
C GLU A 429 12.63 38.08 -17.88
N VAL A 430 12.77 36.79 -18.23
CA VAL A 430 13.31 36.36 -19.53
C VAL A 430 12.45 36.90 -20.68
N GLY A 431 11.12 36.88 -20.54
CA GLY A 431 10.21 37.46 -21.53
C GLY A 431 10.42 38.96 -21.75
N GLN A 432 10.65 39.73 -20.67
CA GLN A 432 10.98 41.16 -20.76
C GLN A 432 12.33 41.40 -21.43
N GLN A 433 13.36 40.62 -21.06
CA GLN A 433 14.69 40.71 -21.68
C GLN A 433 14.62 40.41 -23.19
N LEU A 434 13.82 39.41 -23.58
CA LEU A 434 13.64 39.03 -24.98
C LEU A 434 12.88 40.11 -25.76
N ALA A 435 11.89 40.77 -25.16
CA ALA A 435 11.20 41.90 -25.77
C ALA A 435 12.14 43.10 -26.01
N ILE A 436 13.03 43.40 -25.05
CA ILE A 436 14.05 44.44 -25.21
C ILE A 436 15.02 44.09 -26.34
N LEU A 437 15.52 42.84 -26.37
CA LEU A 437 16.42 42.37 -27.42
C LEU A 437 15.74 42.43 -28.80
N HIS A 438 14.48 42.01 -28.90
CA HIS A 438 13.72 42.09 -30.13
C HIS A 438 13.60 43.53 -30.65
N GLY A 439 13.26 44.49 -29.76
CA GLY A 439 13.22 45.90 -30.14
C GLY A 439 14.57 46.45 -30.60
N SER A 440 15.67 46.02 -29.97
CA SER A 440 17.03 46.37 -30.41
C SER A 440 17.36 45.81 -31.80
N VAL A 441 17.01 44.55 -32.07
CA VAL A 441 17.21 43.90 -33.37
C VAL A 441 16.37 44.59 -34.46
N GLU A 442 15.11 44.90 -34.17
CA GLU A 442 14.25 45.63 -35.12
C GLU A 442 14.83 47.01 -35.47
N ASN A 443 15.36 47.73 -34.48
CA ASN A 443 16.04 49.00 -34.70
C ASN A 443 17.31 48.83 -35.55
N ALA A 444 18.13 47.82 -35.27
CA ALA A 444 19.31 47.51 -36.08
C ALA A 444 18.94 47.15 -37.53
N VAL A 445 17.89 46.35 -37.74
CA VAL A 445 17.38 46.01 -39.07
C VAL A 445 16.88 47.26 -39.79
N ARG A 446 16.20 48.18 -39.09
CA ARG A 446 15.75 49.46 -39.67
C ARG A 446 16.95 50.32 -40.09
N ALA A 447 17.98 50.40 -39.24
CA ALA A 447 19.23 51.11 -39.56
C ALA A 447 19.92 50.51 -40.78
N CYS A 448 20.07 49.18 -40.87
CA CYS A 448 20.64 48.51 -42.05
C CYS A 448 19.84 48.78 -43.32
N LYS A 449 18.49 48.72 -43.26
CA LYS A 449 17.63 49.05 -44.41
C LYS A 449 17.78 50.50 -44.87
N SER A 450 18.09 51.42 -43.95
CA SER A 450 18.31 52.82 -44.27
C SER A 450 19.63 53.06 -45.04
N LEU A 451 20.62 52.16 -44.90
CA LEU A 451 21.91 52.24 -45.60
C LEU A 451 21.85 51.71 -47.05
N ASP A 452 20.94 50.79 -47.35
CA ASP A 452 20.77 50.20 -48.69
C ASP A 452 20.68 51.24 -49.84
N PRO A 453 19.83 52.30 -49.76
CA PRO A 453 19.79 53.33 -50.79
C PRO A 453 21.08 54.15 -50.90
N LEU A 454 21.85 54.32 -49.81
CA LEU A 454 23.12 55.04 -49.82
C LEU A 454 24.20 54.22 -50.52
N CYS A 455 24.29 52.93 -50.19
CA CYS A 455 25.16 51.99 -50.90
C CYS A 455 24.83 51.94 -52.39
N GLY A 456 23.54 51.90 -52.74
CA GLY A 456 23.08 51.97 -54.14
C GLY A 456 23.57 53.22 -54.87
N ALA A 457 23.41 54.41 -54.28
CA ALA A 457 23.87 55.66 -54.87
C ALA A 457 25.40 55.70 -55.03
N LEU A 458 26.17 55.23 -54.04
CA LEU A 458 27.63 55.16 -54.12
C LEU A 458 28.10 54.23 -55.25
N VAL A 459 27.49 53.04 -55.38
CA VAL A 459 27.81 52.10 -56.46
C VAL A 459 27.51 52.72 -57.83
N GLU A 460 26.40 53.44 -57.97
CA GLU A 460 26.03 54.11 -59.23
C GLU A 460 27.03 55.24 -59.58
N VAL A 461 27.44 56.05 -58.61
CA VAL A 461 28.46 57.10 -58.78
C VAL A 461 29.82 56.51 -59.19
N LEU A 462 30.26 55.42 -58.54
CA LEU A 462 31.50 54.74 -58.90
C LEU A 462 31.43 54.12 -60.30
N ALA A 463 30.28 53.56 -60.69
CA ALA A 463 30.09 53.04 -62.04
C ALA A 463 30.19 54.16 -63.10
N MET A 464 29.61 55.33 -62.83
CA MET A 464 29.75 56.52 -63.68
C MET A 464 31.20 56.99 -63.79
N GLN A 465 31.92 57.05 -62.66
CA GLN A 465 33.34 57.41 -62.62
C GLN A 465 34.22 56.46 -63.45
N VAL A 466 34.05 55.14 -63.28
CA VAL A 466 34.80 54.15 -64.06
C VAL A 466 34.49 54.27 -65.56
N SER A 467 33.25 54.61 -65.91
CA SER A 467 32.84 54.80 -67.31
C SER A 467 33.49 56.05 -67.92
N LEU A 468 33.58 57.14 -67.14
CA LEU A 468 34.32 58.35 -67.50
C LEU A 468 35.80 58.06 -67.75
N GLU A 469 36.49 57.44 -66.79
CA GLU A 469 37.92 57.11 -66.89
C GLU A 469 38.23 56.21 -68.10
N ARG A 470 37.37 55.22 -68.36
CA ARG A 470 37.49 54.34 -69.52
C ARG A 470 37.35 55.11 -70.84
N GLN A 471 36.44 56.09 -70.88
CA GLN A 471 36.26 56.93 -72.07
C GLN A 471 37.41 57.92 -72.24
N GLU A 472 37.93 58.47 -71.15
CA GLU A 472 39.12 59.33 -71.18
C GLU A 472 40.34 58.59 -71.70
N PHE A 473 40.54 57.36 -71.26
CA PHE A 473 41.59 56.50 -71.79
C PHE A 473 41.39 56.27 -73.30
N ALA A 474 40.17 55.98 -73.75
CA ALA A 474 39.87 55.81 -75.17
C ALA A 474 40.10 57.08 -76.00
N ASP A 475 39.69 58.24 -75.49
CA ASP A 475 39.92 59.55 -76.11
C ASP A 475 41.40 59.91 -76.15
N TRP A 476 42.15 59.62 -75.08
CA TRP A 476 43.58 59.81 -75.04
C TRP A 476 44.30 58.98 -76.10
N HIS A 477 43.86 57.74 -76.34
CA HIS A 477 44.37 56.90 -77.43
C HIS A 477 44.04 57.46 -78.82
N ARG A 478 42.94 58.21 -78.96
CA ARG A 478 42.55 58.88 -80.22
C ARG A 478 43.31 60.19 -80.47
N VAL A 479 43.66 60.92 -79.40
CA VAL A 479 44.39 62.21 -79.45
C VAL A 479 45.90 62.01 -79.45
N SER A 480 46.37 60.85 -78.98
CA SER A 480 47.77 60.46 -79.05
C SER A 480 48.29 60.73 -80.46
N LEU A 481 49.22 61.68 -80.57
CA LEU A 481 49.79 62.18 -81.81
C LEU A 481 50.76 61.15 -82.40
N VAL A 482 50.31 59.90 -82.53
CA VAL A 482 50.99 58.84 -83.27
C VAL A 482 50.46 58.94 -84.68
N GLY A 483 51.20 59.66 -85.52
CA GLY A 483 51.04 59.89 -86.97
C GLY A 483 50.12 58.94 -87.73
N TYR A 484 48.83 59.00 -87.47
CA TYR A 484 47.83 58.21 -88.17
C TYR A 484 47.35 59.05 -89.35
N LYS A 485 48.02 58.92 -90.49
CA LYS A 485 47.40 59.30 -91.76
C LYS A 485 46.46 58.17 -92.15
N PRO A 486 45.12 58.37 -92.20
CA PRO A 486 44.29 57.46 -92.97
C PRO A 486 44.74 57.58 -94.43
N VAL A 487 45.31 56.52 -94.97
CA VAL A 487 45.54 56.43 -96.41
C VAL A 487 44.16 56.41 -97.04
N SER A 488 43.79 57.51 -97.71
CA SER A 488 42.66 57.57 -98.62
C SER A 488 42.93 56.61 -99.77
N THR A 489 42.63 55.33 -99.56
CA THR A 489 42.65 54.34 -100.64
C THR A 489 41.33 54.44 -101.36
N THR A 490 41.34 55.23 -102.42
CA THR A 490 40.43 55.19 -103.55
C THR A 490 40.09 53.74 -103.89
N GLN A 491 38.91 53.26 -103.52
CA GLN A 491 38.36 52.01 -104.05
C GLN A 491 37.12 52.32 -104.88
N LYS A 492 37.25 51.92 -106.15
CA LYS A 492 36.28 51.97 -107.25
C LYS A 492 34.93 51.36 -106.88
N PRO A 493 33.84 51.84 -107.51
CA PRO A 493 32.56 51.14 -107.52
C PRO A 493 32.65 49.94 -108.46
N THR A 494 32.28 48.76 -107.98
CA THR A 494 31.97 47.61 -108.84
C THR A 494 30.55 47.17 -108.54
N GLU A 495 29.65 47.54 -109.46
CA GLU A 495 28.39 46.87 -109.74
C GLU A 495 28.65 45.39 -110.08
N VAL A 496 27.90 44.48 -109.46
CA VAL A 496 27.22 43.29 -110.04
C VAL A 496 26.22 42.89 -108.94
N ASP A 497 24.94 43.24 -109.03
CA ASP A 497 23.89 42.61 -109.82
C ASP A 497 23.58 41.13 -109.48
N ASP A 498 22.28 40.91 -109.43
CA ASP A 498 21.55 39.68 -109.67
C ASP A 498 21.22 38.65 -108.56
N THR A 499 19.95 38.77 -108.15
CA THR A 499 18.90 37.73 -108.16
C THR A 499 19.07 36.41 -107.40
N SER A 500 18.16 36.25 -106.43
CA SER A 500 17.02 35.31 -106.46
C SER A 500 16.93 34.23 -105.36
N LYS A 501 15.65 33.99 -105.02
CA LYS A 501 15.03 32.80 -104.42
C LYS A 501 14.97 32.67 -102.89
N SER A 502 13.86 33.18 -102.35
CA SER A 502 13.01 32.51 -101.34
C SER A 502 12.53 31.13 -101.86
N PRO A 503 11.75 30.29 -101.12
CA PRO A 503 11.45 30.22 -99.69
C PRO A 503 11.57 28.77 -99.11
N SER A 504 11.60 28.57 -97.78
CA SER A 504 10.81 27.50 -97.10
C SER A 504 11.15 27.30 -95.60
N LYS A 505 10.10 27.49 -94.79
CA LYS A 505 9.62 26.64 -93.68
C LYS A 505 10.59 26.06 -92.62
N SER A 506 10.69 26.79 -91.51
CA SER A 506 10.33 26.37 -90.12
C SER A 506 11.14 25.22 -89.42
N PRO A 507 10.96 24.98 -88.10
CA PRO A 507 11.90 25.27 -86.99
C PRO A 507 12.48 23.94 -86.39
N PRO A 508 13.19 23.87 -85.22
CA PRO A 508 13.65 24.87 -84.23
C PRO A 508 15.18 24.82 -83.95
N LYS A 509 15.76 25.85 -83.31
CA LYS A 509 17.20 25.86 -82.93
C LYS A 509 17.42 26.09 -81.43
N ALA A 510 17.90 25.05 -80.76
CA ALA A 510 18.86 25.18 -79.66
C ALA A 510 20.28 25.34 -80.26
N PRO A 511 21.18 26.19 -79.71
CA PRO A 511 22.56 26.23 -80.16
C PRO A 511 23.49 25.55 -79.15
N LYS A 512 24.08 24.43 -79.58
CA LYS A 512 25.31 23.85 -79.03
C LYS A 512 26.53 24.56 -79.62
N GLN A 513 27.58 24.52 -78.80
CA GLN A 513 28.93 25.03 -79.00
C GLN A 513 29.75 24.31 -80.11
N SER A 514 30.64 25.10 -80.72
CA SER A 514 31.87 24.80 -81.50
C SER A 514 31.68 24.16 -82.91
N PRO A 515 32.60 24.30 -83.91
CA PRO A 515 34.03 24.71 -83.86
C PRO A 515 34.55 25.62 -85.04
N ARG A 516 35.83 26.01 -84.93
CA ARG A 516 36.81 26.51 -85.94
C ARG A 516 36.40 26.60 -87.43
N LYS A 517 36.54 27.80 -88.03
CA LYS A 517 36.87 28.07 -89.45
C LYS A 517 37.37 29.53 -89.55
N LYS A 518 38.68 29.84 -89.59
CA LYS A 518 39.70 29.81 -90.68
C LYS A 518 39.29 30.61 -91.93
N GLY A 519 39.95 31.78 -92.08
CA GLY A 519 39.90 32.70 -93.23
C GLY A 519 39.44 34.09 -92.76
N GLY A 520 40.18 35.17 -92.91
CA GLY A 520 41.46 35.43 -93.53
C GLY A 520 41.68 36.95 -93.48
N GLY A 521 42.94 37.36 -93.29
CA GLY A 521 43.42 38.68 -93.64
C GLY A 521 42.79 39.87 -92.92
N ASP A 522 43.38 40.28 -91.80
CA ASP A 522 43.98 41.61 -91.81
C ASP A 522 45.32 41.48 -91.08
N PRO A 523 46.45 41.83 -91.71
CA PRO A 523 47.73 41.69 -91.06
C PRO A 523 47.68 42.54 -89.80
N SER A 524 48.23 41.99 -88.72
CA SER A 524 48.80 42.81 -87.66
C SER A 524 49.56 43.95 -88.31
N GLN A 525 48.95 45.14 -88.39
CA GLN A 525 49.62 46.36 -88.77
C GLN A 525 50.52 46.64 -87.58
N VAL A 526 51.68 45.99 -87.60
CA VAL A 526 52.79 46.26 -86.70
C VAL A 526 53.07 47.74 -86.88
N ILE A 527 52.69 48.47 -85.85
CA ILE A 527 52.98 49.88 -85.65
C ILE A 527 54.51 49.99 -85.69
N SER A 528 55.09 50.29 -86.85
CA SER A 528 56.48 50.70 -86.94
C SER A 528 56.51 52.21 -86.87
N LEU A 529 56.91 52.72 -85.70
CA LEU A 529 57.29 54.11 -85.54
C LEU A 529 58.53 54.34 -86.40
N ASP A 530 58.46 55.26 -87.36
CA ASP A 530 59.68 55.84 -87.89
C ASP A 530 60.31 56.71 -86.79
N LYS A 531 61.40 56.21 -86.21
CA LYS A 531 62.19 56.87 -85.15
C LYS A 531 62.82 58.19 -85.59
N ARG A 532 62.54 58.65 -86.82
CA ARG A 532 63.01 59.89 -87.43
C ARG A 532 62.00 61.05 -87.41
N CYS A 533 60.74 60.82 -87.03
CA CYS A 533 59.67 61.81 -87.25
C CYS A 533 59.76 63.09 -86.40
N TYR A 534 60.31 63.05 -85.19
CA TYR A 534 60.54 64.29 -84.40
C TYR A 534 61.88 64.96 -84.71
N SER A 535 62.88 64.19 -85.16
CA SER A 535 64.25 64.67 -85.34
C SER A 535 64.59 65.06 -86.78
N CYS A 536 63.76 64.71 -87.77
CA CYS A 536 64.07 64.93 -89.20
C CYS A 536 63.20 65.99 -89.89
N CYS A 537 62.09 66.42 -89.28
CA CYS A 537 61.38 67.61 -89.73
C CYS A 537 61.92 68.78 -88.90
N SER A 538 62.89 69.53 -89.42
CA SER A 538 63.44 70.74 -88.76
C SER A 538 62.41 71.88 -88.58
N GLN A 539 61.13 71.60 -88.83
CA GLN A 539 60.01 72.50 -88.62
C GLN A 539 59.28 72.16 -87.31
N SER A 540 59.96 72.39 -86.18
CA SER A 540 59.35 72.33 -84.85
C SER A 540 58.06 73.17 -84.77
N GLN A 541 58.01 74.28 -85.51
CA GLN A 541 56.83 75.14 -85.60
C GLN A 541 55.63 74.45 -86.25
N MET A 542 55.82 73.59 -87.26
CA MET A 542 54.71 72.89 -87.92
C MET A 542 54.18 71.75 -87.05
N VAL A 543 55.07 71.02 -86.37
CA VAL A 543 54.66 69.99 -85.39
C VAL A 543 53.93 70.65 -84.22
N MET A 544 54.43 71.79 -83.73
CA MET A 544 53.79 72.53 -82.65
C MET A 544 52.46 73.16 -83.08
N ALA A 545 52.35 73.64 -84.32
CA ALA A 545 51.09 74.09 -84.89
C ALA A 545 50.09 72.94 -85.05
N GLY A 546 50.53 71.78 -85.56
CA GLY A 546 49.71 70.57 -85.68
C GLY A 546 49.24 70.04 -84.33
N PHE A 547 50.13 70.03 -83.33
CA PHE A 547 49.79 69.69 -81.95
C PHE A 547 48.79 70.68 -81.36
N LYS A 548 49.03 72.00 -81.49
CA LYS A 548 48.06 73.04 -81.07
C LYS A 548 46.72 72.85 -81.75
N MET A 549 46.68 72.56 -83.06
CA MET A 549 45.45 72.32 -83.78
C MET A 549 44.75 71.04 -83.30
N ALA A 550 45.47 69.96 -83.01
CA ALA A 550 44.91 68.73 -82.45
C ALA A 550 44.35 68.95 -81.03
N CYS A 551 45.05 69.71 -80.18
CA CYS A 551 44.56 70.08 -78.85
C CYS A 551 43.35 71.02 -78.91
N LEU A 552 43.33 71.98 -79.84
CA LEU A 552 42.20 72.90 -80.03
C LEU A 552 40.98 72.20 -80.67
N GLN A 553 41.20 71.12 -81.43
CA GLN A 553 40.14 70.31 -82.02
C GLN A 553 39.69 69.16 -81.12
N TYR A 554 40.32 68.94 -79.97
CA TYR A 554 39.89 67.90 -79.06
C TYR A 554 38.47 68.18 -78.58
N LYS A 555 37.55 67.32 -79.01
CA LYS A 555 36.18 67.27 -78.52
C LYS A 555 36.04 65.98 -77.74
N PRO A 556 35.82 66.06 -76.41
CA PRO A 556 35.54 64.88 -75.60
C PRO A 556 34.42 64.07 -76.25
N SER A 557 34.61 62.76 -76.39
CA SER A 557 33.52 61.94 -76.91
C SER A 557 32.52 61.62 -75.79
N PRO A 558 31.23 61.44 -76.14
CA PRO A 558 30.21 61.11 -75.15
C PRO A 558 30.53 59.75 -74.50
N VAL A 559 30.15 59.60 -73.24
CA VAL A 559 30.45 58.45 -72.40
C VAL A 559 29.26 57.51 -72.43
N ALA A 560 29.50 56.22 -72.69
CA ALA A 560 28.46 55.20 -72.58
C ALA A 560 28.24 54.82 -71.11
N CYS A 561 27.09 55.20 -70.55
CA CYS A 561 26.72 54.88 -69.17
C CYS A 561 25.25 54.43 -69.10
N SER A 562 24.98 53.35 -68.35
CA SER A 562 23.62 52.84 -68.09
C SER A 562 22.75 52.63 -69.34
N GLY A 563 23.37 52.26 -70.47
CA GLY A 563 22.69 52.02 -71.75
C GLY A 563 22.44 53.27 -72.60
N GLY A 564 22.86 54.46 -72.16
CA GLY A 564 22.80 55.72 -72.92
C GLY A 564 24.19 56.30 -73.23
N LEU A 565 24.25 57.24 -74.17
CA LEU A 565 25.42 58.09 -74.42
C LEU A 565 25.15 59.44 -73.77
N LEU A 566 25.96 59.82 -72.78
CA LEU A 566 25.81 61.07 -72.03
C LEU A 566 27.01 61.98 -72.29
N GLU A 567 26.79 63.29 -72.25
CA GLU A 567 27.89 64.24 -72.20
C GLU A 567 28.55 64.21 -70.82
N ARG A 568 29.84 64.56 -70.75
CA ARG A 568 30.59 64.50 -69.47
C ARG A 568 29.99 65.42 -68.41
N VAL A 569 29.51 66.60 -68.81
CA VAL A 569 28.86 67.57 -67.91
C VAL A 569 27.59 66.97 -67.30
N GLU A 570 26.74 66.34 -68.12
CA GLU A 570 25.51 65.68 -67.65
C GLU A 570 25.81 64.53 -66.67
N LEU A 571 26.92 63.81 -66.88
CA LEU A 571 27.40 62.77 -65.98
C LEU A 571 27.83 63.34 -64.61
N PHE A 572 28.58 64.44 -64.60
CA PHE A 572 28.97 65.10 -63.34
C PHE A 572 27.76 65.65 -62.60
N ASP A 573 26.84 66.32 -63.29
CA ASP A 573 25.59 66.80 -62.70
C ASP A 573 24.77 65.64 -62.12
N ARG A 574 24.73 64.50 -62.81
CA ARG A 574 24.03 63.31 -62.33
C ARG A 574 24.71 62.70 -61.09
N MET A 575 26.05 62.63 -61.07
CA MET A 575 26.80 62.17 -59.91
C MET A 575 26.57 63.08 -58.70
N GLU A 576 26.59 64.41 -58.91
CA GLU A 576 26.31 65.39 -57.85
C GLU A 576 24.88 65.24 -57.31
N GLN A 577 23.89 65.10 -58.19
CA GLN A 577 22.49 64.86 -57.77
C GLN A 577 22.34 63.59 -56.92
N LEU A 578 23.00 62.48 -57.29
CA LEU A 578 22.93 61.25 -56.51
C LEU A 578 23.63 61.39 -55.15
N LEU A 579 24.77 62.07 -55.10
CA LEU A 579 25.48 62.32 -53.85
C LEU A 579 24.71 63.27 -52.93
N GLU A 580 24.08 64.31 -53.46
CA GLU A 580 23.28 65.23 -52.66
C GLU A 580 21.99 64.55 -52.16
N ALA A 581 21.31 63.77 -53.00
CA ALA A 581 20.17 62.96 -52.57
C ALA A 581 20.57 61.93 -51.48
N ALA A 582 21.76 61.34 -51.57
CA ALA A 582 22.29 60.46 -50.53
C ALA A 582 22.59 61.23 -49.23
N ARG A 583 23.16 62.44 -49.33
CA ARG A 583 23.43 63.30 -48.16
C ARG A 583 22.16 63.75 -47.46
N GLU A 584 21.13 64.17 -48.20
CA GLU A 584 19.84 64.55 -47.64
C GLU A 584 19.18 63.38 -46.89
N ARG A 585 19.26 62.16 -47.44
CA ARG A 585 18.77 60.95 -46.76
C ARG A 585 19.50 60.65 -45.46
N VAL A 586 20.83 60.82 -45.42
CA VAL A 586 21.60 60.65 -44.17
C VAL A 586 21.20 61.68 -43.13
N ARG A 587 20.97 62.95 -43.54
CA ARG A 587 20.51 63.99 -42.62
C ARG A 587 19.13 63.66 -42.04
N TYR A 588 18.18 63.27 -42.89
CA TYR A 588 16.84 62.89 -42.46
C TYR A 588 16.86 61.72 -41.46
N ASN A 589 17.63 60.66 -41.74
CA ASN A 589 17.74 59.52 -40.84
C ASN A 589 18.36 59.89 -39.49
N ARG A 590 19.31 60.83 -39.45
CA ARG A 590 19.96 61.28 -38.22
C ARG A 590 19.00 62.07 -37.33
N ASP A 591 18.16 62.90 -37.93
CA ASP A 591 17.15 63.67 -37.19
C ASP A 591 16.01 62.78 -36.66
N GLU A 592 15.66 61.71 -37.39
CA GLU A 592 14.69 60.70 -36.94
C GLU A 592 15.25 59.82 -35.80
N GLU A 593 16.56 59.53 -35.82
CA GLU A 593 17.25 58.77 -34.77
C GLU A 593 17.30 59.53 -33.44
N VAL A 594 17.39 60.87 -33.48
CA VAL A 594 17.31 61.72 -32.27
C VAL A 594 15.92 61.65 -31.61
N LEU A 595 14.85 61.49 -32.41
CA LEU A 595 13.48 61.34 -31.90
C LEU A 595 13.18 59.94 -31.35
N LEU A 596 13.97 58.92 -31.74
CA LEU A 596 13.87 57.55 -31.24
C LEU A 596 14.86 57.23 -30.12
N SER A 597 15.54 58.24 -29.57
CA SER A 597 16.31 58.12 -28.33
C SER A 597 15.46 57.40 -27.28
N PRO A 598 15.99 56.37 -26.61
CA PRO A 598 15.22 55.55 -25.68
C PRO A 598 14.55 56.46 -24.65
N LEU A 599 13.22 56.32 -24.52
CA LEU A 599 12.41 57.04 -23.54
C LEU A 599 13.17 57.11 -22.21
N PRO A 600 13.47 58.31 -21.67
CA PRO A 600 14.11 58.48 -20.38
C PRO A 600 13.08 58.11 -19.30
N GLY A 601 12.92 56.81 -19.06
CA GLY A 601 11.87 56.28 -18.18
C GLY A 601 12.17 54.88 -17.63
N LEU A 602 13.11 54.14 -18.22
CA LEU A 602 13.65 52.93 -17.60
C LEU A 602 14.98 53.27 -16.93
N ASN A 603 14.92 54.05 -15.84
CA ASN A 603 15.99 54.02 -14.86
C ASN A 603 16.08 52.58 -14.33
N PRO A 604 17.22 51.89 -14.43
CA PRO A 604 17.51 50.71 -13.64
C PRO A 604 17.80 51.12 -12.17
N SER A 605 16.90 51.89 -11.56
CA SER A 605 16.79 52.09 -10.12
C SER A 605 15.42 51.50 -9.75
N SER A 606 15.30 50.33 -9.14
CA SER A 606 15.99 49.91 -7.94
C SER A 606 16.00 48.40 -7.94
N GLY A 607 17.15 47.78 -8.25
CA GLY A 607 17.46 46.49 -7.66
C GLY A 607 17.51 46.71 -6.16
N SER A 608 16.39 46.48 -5.47
CA SER A 608 16.43 46.14 -4.05
C SER A 608 17.27 44.87 -4.00
N VAL A 609 18.55 45.03 -3.70
CA VAL A 609 19.37 43.97 -3.16
C VAL A 609 18.67 43.57 -1.88
N ILE A 610 17.76 42.60 -1.98
CA ILE A 610 17.28 41.83 -0.85
C ILE A 610 18.53 41.11 -0.38
N ARG A 611 19.26 41.75 0.55
CA ARG A 611 20.20 41.07 1.42
C ARG A 611 19.41 39.90 2.01
N ARG A 612 19.72 38.68 1.57
CA ARG A 612 19.43 37.49 2.36
C ARG A 612 20.14 37.70 3.68
N GLU A 613 19.39 38.11 4.69
CA GLU A 613 19.81 37.91 6.07
C GLU A 613 19.81 36.40 6.28
N ASP A 614 20.99 35.84 6.49
CA ASP A 614 21.15 34.47 6.94
C ASP A 614 20.36 34.27 8.23
N PRO A 615 19.54 33.20 8.35
CA PRO A 615 18.89 32.89 9.61
C PRO A 615 19.98 32.53 10.62
N ALA A 616 20.10 33.37 11.66
CA ALA A 616 20.95 33.12 12.81
C ALA A 616 20.64 31.72 13.37
N ALA A 617 21.70 30.93 13.52
CA ALA A 617 21.68 29.69 14.29
C ALA A 617 21.26 30.01 15.74
N GLY A 618 20.16 29.40 16.17
CA GLY A 618 19.67 29.34 17.54
C GLY A 618 19.15 27.94 17.81
#